data_AF-A0A8B6GME8-F1
#
_entry.id   AF-A0A8B6GME8-F1
#
_cell.length_a   1.000
_cell.length_b   1.000
_cell.length_c   1.000
_cell.angle_alpha   90.00
_cell.angle_beta   90.00
_cell.angle_gamma   90.00
#
_symmetry.space_group_name_H-M   'P 1'
#
loop_
_entity.id
_entity.type
_entity.pdbx_description
1 polymer ?
#
loop_
_entity_poly.entity_id
_entity_poly.type
_entity_poly.pdbx_seq_one_letter_code
_entity_poly.pdbx_strand_id
1 'polypeptide(L)' 'VQHANIQCDACLEYPLRGIRWECLTCGDYDLCTQCYMGSKHNLVHEFKRFISMNSKG' A
#
# COMPACT_ATOMS: atom_id res chain seq x y z
N VAL A 1 10.30 -3.36 -7.77
CA VAL A 1 9.59 -2.08 -7.94
C VAL A 1 9.62 -1.34 -6.62
N GLN A 2 9.94 -0.04 -6.67
CA GLN A 2 9.99 0.82 -5.49
C GLN A 2 9.06 2.00 -5.77
N HIS A 3 8.12 2.28 -4.89
CA HIS A 3 7.22 3.41 -5.05
C HIS A 3 7.86 4.61 -4.36
N ALA A 4 8.68 5.35 -5.12
CA ALA A 4 9.52 6.43 -4.59
C ALA A 4 8.73 7.56 -3.91
N ASN A 5 7.46 7.75 -4.26
CA ASN A 5 6.58 8.80 -3.73
C ASN A 5 5.46 8.25 -2.84
N ILE A 6 5.57 7.00 -2.39
CA ILE A 6 4.54 6.36 -1.55
C ILE A 6 5.15 5.96 -0.22
N GLN A 7 4.44 6.28 0.85
CA GLN A 7 4.74 5.91 2.21
C GLN A 7 3.70 4.93 2.71
N CYS A 8 4.10 3.92 3.49
CA CYS A 8 3.13 3.08 4.19
C CYS A 8 2.56 3.84 5.40
N ASP A 9 1.25 4.00 5.52
CA ASP A 9 0.59 4.68 6.65
C ASP A 9 0.73 3.92 7.97
N ALA A 10 0.90 2.59 7.93
CA ALA A 10 0.97 1.77 9.13
C ALA A 10 2.36 1.69 9.77
N CYS A 11 3.43 1.67 8.96
CA CYS A 11 4.81 1.59 9.46
C CYS A 11 5.69 2.78 9.09
N LEU A 12 5.14 3.77 8.36
CA LEU A 12 5.86 4.94 7.87
C LEU A 12 7.06 4.59 6.97
N GLU A 13 7.06 3.39 6.36
CA GLU A 13 8.11 2.99 5.43
C GLU A 13 8.05 3.89 4.19
N TYR A 14 9.13 4.64 3.97
CA TYR A 14 9.35 5.46 2.79
C TYR A 14 10.81 5.31 2.31
N PRO A 15 11.05 5.04 1.02
CA PRO A 15 10.04 4.82 -0.03
C PRO A 15 9.54 3.38 -0.01
N LEU A 16 8.23 3.17 -0.18
CA LEU A 16 7.62 1.83 -0.10
C LEU A 16 8.25 0.87 -1.11
N ARG A 17 8.78 -0.24 -0.63
CA ARG A 17 9.46 -1.25 -1.47
C ARG A 17 8.54 -2.44 -1.73
N GLY A 18 8.47 -2.88 -2.99
CA GLY A 18 7.65 -4.03 -3.39
C GLY A 18 6.24 -3.64 -3.82
N ILE A 19 5.24 -4.33 -3.28
CA ILE A 19 3.82 -4.14 -3.62
C ILE A 19 3.20 -3.12 -2.68
N ARG A 20 2.62 -2.07 -3.27
CA ARG A 20 1.75 -1.10 -2.58
C ARG A 20 0.33 -1.65 -2.53
N TRP A 21 -0.28 -1.62 -1.36
CA TRP A 21 -1.67 -2.00 -1.10
C TRP A 21 -2.44 -0.75 -0.71
N GLU A 22 -3.23 -0.22 -1.64
CA GLU A 22 -4.07 0.97 -1.39
C GLU A 22 -5.47 0.52 -0.96
N CYS A 23 -5.97 1.06 0.13
CA CYS A 23 -7.33 0.81 0.59
C CYS A 23 -8.32 1.70 -0.18
N LEU A 24 -9.19 1.08 -0.97
CA LEU A 24 -10.23 1.79 -1.74
C LEU A 24 -11.38 2.30 -0.87
N THR A 25 -11.46 1.84 0.38
CA THR A 25 -12.51 2.24 1.34
C THR A 25 -12.11 3.43 2.19
N CYS A 26 -10.85 3.49 2.65
CA CYS A 26 -10.39 4.56 3.54
C CYS A 26 -9.98 5.84 2.80
N GLY A 27 -9.63 5.74 1.51
CA GLY A 27 -9.14 6.86 0.71
C GLY A 27 -7.73 7.27 1.12
N ASP A 28 -6.80 7.25 0.16
CA ASP A 28 -5.40 7.64 0.38
C ASP A 28 -4.67 6.84 1.47
N TYR A 29 -5.08 5.60 1.74
CA TYR A 29 -4.47 4.76 2.77
C TYR A 29 -3.62 3.66 2.15
N ASP A 30 -2.31 3.77 2.33
CA ASP A 30 -1.31 2.92 1.69
C ASP A 30 -0.60 1.99 2.66
N LEU A 31 -0.50 0.73 2.28
CA LEU A 31 0.16 -0.30 3.06
C LEU A 31 1.25 -0.98 2.26
N CYS A 32 2.37 -1.25 2.93
CA CYS A 32 3.35 -2.20 2.41
C CYS A 32 2.84 -3.64 2.59
N THR A 33 3.44 -4.58 1.87
CA THR A 33 3.04 -6.00 1.95
C THR A 33 3.16 -6.55 3.38
N GLN A 34 4.15 -6.11 4.15
CA GLN A 34 4.32 -6.55 5.54
C GLN A 34 3.19 -6.06 6.44
N CYS A 35 2.74 -4.80 6.29
CA CYS A 35 1.63 -4.27 7.08
C CYS A 35 0.29 -4.86 6.67
N TYR A 36 0.10 -5.10 5.36
CA TYR A 36 -1.07 -5.81 4.85
C TYR A 36 -1.13 -7.25 5.41
N MET A 37 -0.04 -8.03 5.30
CA MET A 37 0.04 -9.38 5.86
C MET A 37 -0.02 -9.41 7.39
N GLY A 38 0.50 -8.37 8.04
CA GLY A 38 0.43 -8.19 9.49
C GLY A 38 -0.91 -7.72 10.01
N SER A 39 -1.95 -7.68 9.15
CA SER A 39 -3.31 -7.24 9.48
C SER A 39 -3.32 -5.90 10.22
N LYS A 40 -2.42 -4.97 9.81
CA LYS A 40 -2.30 -3.64 10.42
C LYS A 40 -3.47 -2.72 10.06
N HIS A 41 -4.34 -3.16 9.16
CA HIS A 41 -5.56 -2.50 8.76
C HIS A 41 -6.71 -3.49 8.68
N ASN A 42 -7.93 -2.97 8.58
CA ASN A 42 -9.13 -3.77 8.46
C ASN A 42 -9.13 -4.61 7.16
N LEU A 43 -9.04 -5.93 7.31
CA LEU A 43 -9.07 -6.90 6.21
C LEU A 43 -10.41 -6.95 5.47
N VAL A 44 -11.47 -6.39 6.05
CA VAL A 44 -12.79 -6.27 5.41
C VAL A 44 -12.77 -5.20 4.31
N HIS A 45 -11.84 -4.25 4.36
CA HIS A 45 -11.78 -3.20 3.35
C HIS A 45 -11.19 -3.74 2.05
N GLU A 46 -11.64 -3.18 0.91
CA GLU A 46 -11.12 -3.59 -0.39
C GLU A 46 -9.75 -2.96 -0.64
N PHE A 47 -8.78 -3.79 -1.05
CA PHE A 47 -7.41 -3.35 -1.33
C PHE A 47 -7.02 -3.58 -2.77
N LYS A 48 -6.40 -2.56 -3.37
CA LYS A 48 -5.82 -2.63 -4.71
C LYS A 48 -4.30 -2.80 -4.62
N ARG A 49 -3.79 -3.82 -5.31
CA ARG A 49 -2.35 -4.10 -5.38
C ARG A 49 -1.70 -3.37 -6.56
N PHE A 50 -0.65 -2.61 -6.27
CA PHE A 50 0.15 -1.90 -7.26
C PHE A 50 1.58 -2.47 -7.28
N ILE A 51 1.85 -3.26 -8.31
CA ILE A 51 3.14 -3.93 -8.56
C ILE A 51 4.10 -3.10 -9.40
N SER A 52 3.64 -2.03 -10.06
CA SER A 52 4.44 -1.15 -10.92
C SER A 52 4.31 0.30 -10.47
N MET A 53 5.39 1.09 -10.57
CA MET A 53 5.45 2.52 -10.21
C MET A 53 4.40 3.38 -10.92
N ASN A 54 3.77 2.85 -11.97
CA ASN A 54 3.03 3.65 -12.93
C ASN A 54 1.81 2.90 -13.50
N SER A 55 0.90 2.40 -12.66
CA SER A 55 -0.40 1.94 -13.16
C SER A 55 -1.31 3.13 -13.51
N LYS A 56 -0.84 4.04 -14.37
CA LYS A 56 -1.69 4.90 -15.17
C LYS A 56 -2.18 4.06 -16.34
N GLY A 57 -3.32 3.40 -16.15
CA GLY A 57 -4.20 3.01 -17.26
C GLY A 57 -5.14 4.16 -17.53
#